data_AF-A4FJD9-F1
#
_entry.id   AF-A4FJD9-F1
#
_cell.length_a   1.000
_cell.length_b   1.000
_cell.length_c   1.000
_cell.angle_alpha   90.00
_cell.angle_beta   90.00
_cell.angle_gamma   90.00
#
_symmetry.space_group_name_H-M   'P 1'
#
loop_
_entity.id
_entity.type
_entity.pdbx_description
1 polymer ?
#
loop_
_entity_poly.entity_id
_entity_poly.type
_entity_poly.pdbx_seq_one_letter_code
_entity_poly.pdbx_strand_id
1 'polypeptide(L)'
;MAGEFRAWNELTATPREGISEWARQHATALAGIERLFLEHTEGDTLLHTDLRADNMLIDDAGEVRVIDWSWVVRGAGWLDLAFLVPQLILAGHTPRAAEKTLSCLPAWQQAPADALTSFAAAVTGVWERGRLAEGPDHLLAYRQRAVQAGAAWLEHRLRS
;
A
#
# COMPACT_ATOMS: atom_id res chain seq x y z
N MET A 1 2.70 1.86 -13.40
CA MET A 1 1.59 1.07 -12.82
C MET A 1 1.76 -0.43 -13.09
N ALA A 2 1.46 -0.99 -14.29
CA ALA A 2 1.36 -2.46 -14.46
C ALA A 2 2.63 -3.29 -14.17
N GLY A 3 3.83 -2.71 -14.32
CA GLY A 3 5.10 -3.41 -14.04
C GLY A 3 5.51 -3.48 -12.57
N GLU A 4 4.92 -2.66 -11.69
CA GLU A 4 5.34 -2.57 -10.29
C GLU A 4 4.58 -3.55 -9.37
N PHE A 5 3.36 -3.93 -9.77
CA PHE A 5 2.44 -4.77 -8.97
C PHE A 5 2.52 -6.26 -9.33
N ARG A 6 3.75 -6.75 -9.49
CA ARG A 6 4.08 -8.19 -9.60
C ARG A 6 5.20 -8.58 -8.65
N ALA A 7 5.37 -7.78 -7.60
CA ALA A 7 6.53 -7.87 -6.73
C ALA A 7 6.59 -9.21 -6.00
N TRP A 8 5.45 -9.78 -5.58
CA TRP A 8 5.44 -11.12 -4.98
C TRP A 8 5.75 -12.20 -6.01
N ASN A 9 5.22 -12.11 -7.23
CA ASN A 9 5.60 -13.02 -8.31
C ASN A 9 7.11 -13.00 -8.57
N GLU A 10 7.74 -11.82 -8.62
CA GLU A 10 9.20 -11.69 -8.77
C GLU A 10 9.97 -12.29 -7.59
N LEU A 11 9.54 -12.00 -6.36
CA LEU A 11 10.17 -12.51 -5.14
C LEU A 11 10.06 -14.03 -5.01
N THR A 12 8.99 -14.64 -5.52
CA THR A 12 8.84 -16.10 -5.58
C THR A 12 9.68 -16.75 -6.66
N ALA A 13 9.84 -16.10 -7.82
CA ALA A 13 10.60 -16.65 -8.95
C ALA A 13 12.11 -16.66 -8.68
N THR A 14 12.61 -15.64 -7.99
CA THR A 14 14.04 -15.49 -7.69
C THR A 14 14.23 -15.16 -6.20
N PRO A 15 14.54 -16.17 -5.36
CA PRO A 15 14.80 -15.94 -3.94
C PRO A 15 15.92 -14.91 -3.76
N ARG A 16 15.67 -13.88 -2.95
CA ARG A 16 16.64 -12.83 -2.63
C ARG A 16 17.13 -12.97 -1.19
N GLU A 17 18.42 -12.74 -0.97
CA GLU A 17 18.96 -12.62 0.38
C GLU A 17 18.26 -11.48 1.14
N GLY A 18 18.01 -11.67 2.43
CA GLY A 18 17.35 -10.67 3.28
C GLY A 18 15.82 -10.62 3.21
N ILE A 19 15.16 -11.47 2.40
CA ILE A 19 13.70 -11.63 2.46
C ILE A 19 13.28 -12.11 3.87
N SER A 20 12.21 -11.52 4.42
CA SER A 20 11.78 -11.83 5.79
C SER A 20 11.14 -13.23 5.85
N GLU A 21 11.14 -13.86 7.02
CA GLU A 21 10.50 -15.17 7.18
C GLU A 21 9.00 -15.10 6.92
N TRP A 22 8.33 -14.05 7.41
CA TRP A 22 6.93 -13.79 7.12
C TRP A 22 6.69 -13.68 5.61
N ALA A 23 7.51 -12.90 4.90
CA ALA A 23 7.40 -12.74 3.45
C ALA A 23 7.58 -14.07 2.73
N ARG A 24 8.57 -14.90 3.10
CA ARG A 24 8.76 -16.23 2.51
C ARG A 24 7.54 -17.13 2.69
N GLN A 25 6.95 -17.15 3.88
CA GLN A 25 5.80 -17.99 4.21
C GLN A 25 4.54 -17.57 3.43
N HIS A 26 4.39 -16.29 3.12
CA HIS A 26 3.18 -15.75 2.49
C HIS A 26 3.34 -15.45 0.98
N ALA A 27 4.56 -15.43 0.44
CA ALA A 27 4.85 -14.95 -0.91
C ALA A 27 4.01 -15.63 -2.00
N THR A 28 3.85 -16.96 -1.97
CA THR A 28 3.04 -17.67 -2.98
C THR A 28 1.56 -17.29 -2.91
N ALA A 29 0.98 -17.19 -1.71
CA ALA A 29 -0.40 -16.77 -1.54
C ALA A 29 -0.60 -15.31 -1.99
N LEU A 30 0.30 -14.42 -1.58
CA LEU A 30 0.26 -13.00 -1.96
C LEU A 30 0.50 -12.78 -3.45
N ALA A 31 1.33 -13.60 -4.11
CA ALA A 31 1.53 -13.59 -5.56
C ALA A 31 0.26 -13.97 -6.35
N GLY A 32 -0.62 -14.79 -5.76
CA GLY A 32 -1.95 -15.06 -6.31
C GLY A 32 -2.90 -13.88 -6.12
N ILE A 33 -2.92 -13.31 -4.91
CA ILE A 33 -3.79 -12.19 -4.53
C ILE A 33 -3.47 -10.91 -5.29
N GLU A 34 -2.19 -10.54 -5.44
CA GLU A 34 -1.77 -9.28 -6.09
C GLU A 34 -2.18 -9.20 -7.57
N ARG A 35 -2.43 -10.35 -8.24
CA ARG A 35 -2.76 -10.40 -9.66
C ARG A 35 -4.08 -9.71 -9.98
N LEU A 36 -5.02 -9.72 -9.04
CA LEU A 36 -6.34 -9.11 -9.17
C LEU A 36 -6.30 -7.58 -9.09
N PHE A 37 -5.17 -7.00 -8.67
CA PHE A 37 -5.10 -5.59 -8.34
C PHE A 37 -5.42 -4.73 -9.55
N LEU A 38 -4.77 -5.00 -10.68
CA LEU A 38 -4.89 -4.19 -11.89
C LEU A 38 -6.32 -4.16 -12.43
N GLU A 39 -7.08 -5.25 -12.25
CA GLU A 39 -8.48 -5.38 -12.70
C GLU A 39 -9.42 -4.38 -11.99
N HIS A 40 -8.98 -3.80 -10.86
CA HIS A 40 -9.79 -2.88 -10.05
C HIS A 40 -9.25 -1.44 -10.01
N THR A 41 -8.24 -1.12 -10.83
CA THR A 41 -7.61 0.21 -10.81
C THR A 41 -8.27 1.25 -11.70
N GLU A 42 -9.15 0.84 -12.61
CA GLU A 42 -9.78 1.75 -13.57
C GLU A 42 -10.75 2.74 -12.90
N GLY A 43 -10.73 3.99 -13.36
CA GLY A 43 -11.59 5.06 -12.86
C GLY A 43 -11.24 6.41 -13.48
N ASP A 44 -11.92 7.46 -13.04
CA ASP A 44 -11.80 8.82 -13.61
C ASP A 44 -11.23 9.86 -12.64
N THR A 45 -10.60 9.42 -11.55
CA THR A 45 -10.01 10.31 -10.54
C THR A 45 -8.54 10.54 -10.83
N LEU A 46 -8.09 11.80 -10.69
CA LEU A 46 -6.66 12.11 -10.66
C LEU A 46 -6.11 11.70 -9.30
N LEU A 47 -5.25 10.69 -9.30
CA LEU A 47 -4.68 10.06 -8.10
C LEU A 47 -3.27 10.56 -7.86
N HIS A 48 -2.93 10.77 -6.59
CA HIS A 48 -1.57 11.09 -6.16
C HIS A 48 -0.65 9.86 -6.16
N THR A 49 -1.15 8.71 -5.70
CA THR A 49 -0.45 7.40 -5.58
C THR A 49 0.77 7.33 -4.64
N ASP A 50 1.04 8.41 -3.90
CA ASP A 50 2.12 8.48 -2.90
C ASP A 50 1.69 9.34 -1.71
N LEU A 51 0.45 9.13 -1.23
CA LEU A 51 -0.07 9.82 -0.04
C LEU A 51 0.61 9.31 1.22
N ARG A 52 1.78 9.87 1.51
CA ARG A 52 2.58 9.66 2.72
C ARG A 52 2.55 10.89 3.60
N ALA A 53 2.85 10.70 4.89
CA ALA A 53 2.81 11.79 5.87
C ALA A 53 3.75 12.97 5.51
N ASP A 54 4.89 12.70 4.88
CA ASP A 54 5.84 13.69 4.39
C ASP A 54 5.35 14.49 3.16
N ASN A 55 4.34 13.97 2.45
CA ASN A 55 3.68 14.65 1.33
C ASN A 55 2.41 15.42 1.75
N MET A 56 2.12 15.52 3.05
CA MET A 56 0.95 16.21 3.60
C MET A 56 1.39 17.31 4.57
N LEU A 57 1.27 18.56 4.14
CA LEU A 57 1.57 19.73 4.98
C LEU A 57 0.27 20.23 5.62
N ILE A 58 0.30 20.53 6.91
CA ILE A 58 -0.82 21.15 7.62
C ILE A 58 -0.46 22.61 7.85
N ASP A 59 -1.28 23.53 7.36
CA ASP A 59 -1.09 24.96 7.61
C ASP A 59 -1.67 25.40 8.95
N ASP A 60 -1.44 26.67 9.33
CA ASP A 60 -1.87 27.22 10.62
C ASP A 60 -3.41 27.22 10.80
N ALA A 61 -4.17 27.12 9.71
CA ALA A 61 -5.62 26.99 9.74
C ALA A 61 -6.09 25.53 9.89
N GLY A 62 -5.17 24.57 9.85
CA GLY A 62 -5.46 23.14 9.90
C GLY A 62 -5.81 22.55 8.54
N GLU A 63 -5.62 23.27 7.43
CA GLU A 63 -5.86 22.75 6.09
C GLU A 63 -4.69 21.86 5.64
N VAL A 64 -5.01 20.71 5.03
CA VAL A 64 -4.02 19.79 4.48
C VAL A 64 -3.71 20.16 3.03
N ARG A 65 -2.44 20.45 2.75
CA ARG A 65 -1.89 20.64 1.40
C ARG A 65 -1.09 19.41 1.00
N VAL A 66 -1.52 18.76 -0.07
CA VAL A 66 -0.83 17.60 -0.64
C VAL A 66 0.18 18.07 -1.69
N ILE A 67 1.45 17.66 -1.54
CA ILE A 67 2.58 18.04 -2.38
C ILE A 67 3.22 16.81 -3.04
N ASP A 68 4.15 17.02 -3.97
CA ASP A 68 4.86 15.96 -4.72
C ASP A 68 3.97 15.08 -5.61
N TRP A 69 3.35 15.72 -6.61
CA TRP A 69 2.48 15.09 -7.61
C TRP A 69 3.24 14.36 -8.73
N SER A 70 4.49 13.95 -8.49
CA SER A 70 5.37 13.38 -9.51
C SER A 70 4.90 12.03 -10.06
N TRP A 71 4.01 11.33 -9.34
CA TRP A 71 3.50 10.00 -9.65
C TRP A 71 2.02 9.98 -10.07
N VAL A 72 1.49 11.13 -10.50
CA VAL A 72 0.08 11.27 -10.80
C VAL A 72 -0.41 10.29 -11.89
N VAL A 73 -1.54 9.64 -11.64
CA VAL A 73 -2.22 8.76 -12.62
C VAL A 73 -3.73 8.94 -12.57
N ARG A 74 -4.43 8.53 -13.62
CA ARG A 74 -5.89 8.44 -13.62
C ARG A 74 -6.32 7.04 -13.18
N GLY A 75 -7.27 6.93 -12.25
CA GLY A 75 -7.78 5.65 -11.78
C GLY A 75 -8.94 5.75 -10.79
N ALA A 76 -9.21 4.65 -10.09
CA ALA A 76 -10.27 4.56 -9.10
C ALA A 76 -9.93 5.39 -7.85
N GLY A 77 -10.82 6.30 -7.44
CA GLY A 77 -10.61 7.23 -6.32
C GLY A 77 -10.30 6.59 -4.97
N TRP A 78 -10.66 5.32 -4.76
CA TRP A 78 -10.35 4.60 -3.53
C TRP A 78 -8.86 4.29 -3.36
N LEU A 79 -8.07 4.29 -4.43
CA LEU A 79 -6.64 3.93 -4.40
C LEU A 79 -5.83 4.85 -3.50
N ASP A 80 -6.04 6.16 -3.60
CA ASP A 80 -5.38 7.13 -2.73
C ASP A 80 -5.76 6.93 -1.26
N LEU A 81 -7.02 6.61 -0.99
CA LEU A 81 -7.46 6.27 0.37
C LEU A 81 -6.83 4.96 0.87
N ALA A 82 -6.62 3.99 0.00
CA ALA A 82 -5.92 2.75 0.33
C ALA A 82 -4.45 2.99 0.66
N PHE A 83 -3.78 3.94 0.01
CA PHE A 83 -2.42 4.37 0.39
C PHE A 83 -2.36 4.99 1.80
N LEU A 84 -3.44 5.60 2.28
CA LEU A 84 -3.50 6.15 3.64
C LEU A 84 -3.59 5.08 4.73
N VAL A 85 -4.11 3.88 4.46
CA VAL A 85 -4.27 2.85 5.51
C VAL A 85 -2.94 2.46 6.15
N PRO A 86 -1.87 2.13 5.39
CA PRO A 86 -0.57 1.88 5.98
C PRO A 86 0.01 3.10 6.71
N GLN A 87 -0.26 4.33 6.26
CA GLN A 87 0.19 5.54 6.97
C GLN A 87 -0.48 5.70 8.34
N LEU A 88 -1.78 5.41 8.43
CA LEU A 88 -2.51 5.39 9.70
C LEU A 88 -1.97 4.31 10.64
N ILE A 89 -1.64 3.13 10.10
CA ILE A 89 -1.01 2.06 10.90
C ILE A 89 0.37 2.50 11.39
N LEU A 90 1.19 3.13 10.54
CA LEU A 90 2.47 3.72 10.93
C LEU A 90 2.34 4.82 12.00
N ALA A 91 1.21 5.51 12.03
CA ALA A 91 0.86 6.50 13.06
C ALA A 91 0.30 5.87 14.36
N GLY A 92 0.18 4.54 14.43
CA GLY A 92 -0.20 3.80 15.64
C GLY A 92 -1.64 3.27 15.66
N HIS A 93 -2.41 3.42 14.58
CA HIS A 93 -3.73 2.82 14.48
C HIS A 93 -3.65 1.30 14.25
N THR A 94 -4.63 0.55 14.77
CA THR A 94 -4.82 -0.85 14.33
C THR A 94 -5.36 -0.87 12.90
N PRO A 95 -5.16 -1.95 12.12
CA PRO A 95 -5.73 -2.06 10.77
C PRO A 95 -7.24 -1.80 10.71
N ARG A 96 -7.99 -2.38 11.66
CA ARG A 96 -9.44 -2.14 11.80
C ARG A 96 -9.77 -0.68 12.06
N ALA A 97 -9.00 0.00 12.92
CA ALA A 97 -9.22 1.41 13.21
C ALA A 97 -8.89 2.29 11.99
N ALA A 98 -7.81 1.96 11.26
CA ALA A 98 -7.41 2.67 10.05
C ALA A 98 -8.49 2.62 8.97
N GLU A 99 -9.04 1.44 8.65
CA GLU A 99 -10.15 1.33 7.69
C GLU A 99 -11.42 2.03 8.18
N LYS A 100 -11.70 1.95 9.49
CA LYS A 100 -12.86 2.62 10.08
C LYS A 100 -12.77 4.15 9.90
N THR A 101 -11.59 4.75 10.02
CA THR A 101 -11.38 6.19 9.77
C THR A 101 -11.81 6.60 8.36
N LEU A 102 -11.62 5.73 7.37
CA LEU A 102 -11.94 5.99 5.97
C LEU A 102 -13.37 5.57 5.58
N SER A 103 -14.05 4.80 6.43
CA SER A 103 -15.34 4.16 6.11
C SER A 103 -16.49 5.10 5.75
N CYS A 104 -16.43 6.37 6.18
CA CYS A 104 -17.44 7.37 5.84
C CYS A 104 -17.20 8.05 4.48
N LEU A 105 -16.04 7.84 3.86
CA LEU A 105 -15.68 8.49 2.60
C LEU A 105 -16.36 7.77 1.42
N PRO A 106 -17.09 8.48 0.54
CA PRO A 106 -17.79 7.86 -0.59
C PRO A 106 -16.88 7.07 -1.53
N ALA A 107 -15.64 7.52 -1.75
CA ALA A 107 -14.68 6.78 -2.57
C ALA A 107 -14.26 5.46 -1.92
N TRP A 108 -14.07 5.43 -0.59
CA TRP A 108 -13.73 4.19 0.13
C TRP A 108 -14.85 3.15 0.04
N GLN A 109 -16.11 3.60 0.16
CA GLN A 109 -17.28 2.71 0.09
C GLN A 109 -17.47 2.05 -1.29
N GLN A 110 -16.86 2.60 -2.34
CA GLN A 110 -16.89 2.04 -3.69
C GLN A 110 -15.82 0.98 -3.91
N ALA A 111 -14.86 0.83 -2.99
CA ALA A 111 -13.76 -0.12 -3.14
C ALA A 111 -14.26 -1.57 -2.94
N PRO A 112 -14.11 -2.47 -3.93
CA PRO A 112 -14.40 -3.87 -3.73
C PRO A 112 -13.50 -4.44 -2.61
N ALA A 113 -14.05 -5.31 -1.76
CA ALA A 113 -13.28 -5.91 -0.68
C ALA A 113 -12.03 -6.64 -1.23
N ASP A 114 -12.19 -7.49 -2.24
CA ASP A 114 -11.06 -8.20 -2.83
C ASP A 114 -10.03 -7.26 -3.48
N ALA A 115 -10.46 -6.13 -4.03
CA ALA A 115 -9.59 -5.11 -4.59
C ALA A 115 -8.69 -4.45 -3.54
N LEU A 116 -9.25 -4.12 -2.36
CA LEU A 116 -8.48 -3.58 -1.25
C LEU A 116 -7.49 -4.61 -0.68
N THR A 117 -7.88 -5.89 -0.58
CA THR A 117 -6.98 -6.97 -0.15
C THR A 117 -5.85 -7.15 -1.18
N SER A 118 -6.19 -7.09 -2.46
CA SER A 118 -5.23 -7.18 -3.57
C SER A 118 -4.26 -6.00 -3.60
N PHE A 119 -4.75 -4.77 -3.39
CA PHE A 119 -3.92 -3.58 -3.23
C PHE A 119 -2.97 -3.73 -2.05
N ALA A 120 -3.46 -4.15 -0.87
CA ALA A 120 -2.64 -4.36 0.31
C ALA A 120 -1.51 -5.38 0.04
N ALA A 121 -1.81 -6.45 -0.70
CA ALA A 121 -0.80 -7.42 -1.13
C ALA A 121 0.24 -6.75 -2.05
N ALA A 122 -0.24 -6.10 -3.11
CA ALA A 122 0.60 -5.52 -4.14
C ALA A 122 1.56 -4.44 -3.60
N VAL A 123 1.04 -3.48 -2.79
CA VAL A 123 1.86 -2.41 -2.21
C VAL A 123 2.88 -2.93 -1.19
N THR A 124 2.49 -3.94 -0.38
CA THR A 124 3.43 -4.59 0.56
C THR A 124 4.55 -5.29 -0.19
N GLY A 125 4.24 -5.93 -1.32
CA GLY A 125 5.25 -6.55 -2.18
C GLY A 125 6.23 -5.53 -2.76
N VAL A 126 5.73 -4.37 -3.21
CA VAL A 126 6.59 -3.27 -3.70
C VAL A 126 7.56 -2.80 -2.61
N TRP A 127 7.10 -2.63 -1.37
CA TRP A 127 7.97 -2.25 -0.26
C TRP A 127 8.95 -3.35 0.15
N GLU A 128 8.51 -4.62 0.14
CA GLU A 128 9.38 -5.78 0.42
C GLU A 128 10.50 -5.86 -0.62
N ARG A 129 10.16 -5.77 -1.91
CA ARG A 129 11.15 -5.72 -3.00
C ARG A 129 12.07 -4.50 -2.86
N GLY A 130 11.50 -3.34 -2.53
CA GLY A 130 12.24 -2.10 -2.39
C GLY A 130 13.23 -2.09 -1.23
N ARG A 131 12.93 -2.72 -0.09
CA ARG A 131 13.89 -2.78 1.03
C ARG A 131 15.06 -3.73 0.78
N LEU A 132 14.95 -4.60 -0.23
CA LEU A 132 16.02 -5.50 -0.68
C LEU A 132 16.90 -4.88 -1.77
N ALA A 133 16.56 -3.66 -2.23
CA ALA A 133 17.37 -2.91 -3.17
C ALA A 133 18.32 -1.97 -2.42
N GLU A 134 19.39 -1.54 -3.09
CA GLU A 134 20.24 -0.46 -2.59
C GLU A 134 19.47 0.86 -2.55
N GLY A 135 19.74 1.68 -1.54
CA GLY A 135 19.13 2.99 -1.40
C GLY A 135 19.53 3.69 -0.11
N PRO A 136 19.11 4.96 0.07
CA PRO A 136 19.40 5.71 1.29
C PRO A 136 18.78 5.07 2.54
N ASP A 137 19.48 5.13 3.67
CA ASP A 137 19.07 4.51 4.94
C ASP A 137 17.64 4.90 5.37
N HIS A 138 17.27 6.17 5.23
CA HIS A 138 15.94 6.66 5.61
C HIS A 138 14.83 6.01 4.78
N LEU A 139 15.08 5.76 3.49
CA LEU A 139 14.13 5.13 2.58
C LEU A 139 13.99 3.64 2.90
N LEU A 140 15.11 2.96 3.19
CA LEU A 140 15.10 1.56 3.62
C LEU A 140 14.39 1.38 4.96
N ALA A 141 14.64 2.27 5.93
CA ALA A 141 13.97 2.28 7.23
C ALA A 141 12.46 2.55 7.10
N TYR A 142 12.05 3.45 6.20
CA TYR A 142 10.64 3.64 5.87
C TYR A 142 10.03 2.36 5.29
N ARG A 143 10.65 1.77 4.26
CA ARG A 143 10.14 0.55 3.60
C ARG A 143 10.02 -0.61 4.58
N GLN A 144 10.96 -0.78 5.51
CA GLN A 144 10.89 -1.80 6.54
C GLN A 144 9.65 -1.64 7.43
N ARG A 145 9.36 -0.41 7.90
CA ARG A 145 8.15 -0.13 8.69
C ARG A 145 6.89 -0.28 7.83
N ALA A 146 6.92 0.14 6.57
CA ALA A 146 5.81 0.03 5.64
C ALA A 146 5.44 -1.43 5.35
N VAL A 147 6.44 -2.33 5.21
CA VAL A 147 6.20 -3.78 5.13
C VAL A 147 5.50 -4.31 6.38
N GLN A 148 5.92 -3.89 7.57
CA GLN A 148 5.26 -4.30 8.82
C GLN A 148 3.80 -3.83 8.88
N ALA A 149 3.53 -2.58 8.49
CA ALA A 149 2.18 -2.05 8.41
C ALA A 149 1.32 -2.79 7.37
N GLY A 150 1.88 -3.06 6.20
CA GLY A 150 1.24 -3.83 5.14
C GLY A 150 0.93 -5.28 5.54
N ALA A 151 1.86 -5.94 6.22
CA ALA A 151 1.68 -7.28 6.78
C ALA A 151 0.55 -7.31 7.82
N ALA A 152 0.53 -6.36 8.76
CA ALA A 152 -0.54 -6.25 9.75
C ALA A 152 -1.91 -6.01 9.09
N TRP A 153 -1.95 -5.20 8.03
CA TRP A 153 -3.17 -4.97 7.27
C TRP A 153 -3.64 -6.24 6.53
N LEU A 154 -2.73 -6.95 5.87
CA LEU A 154 -3.02 -8.23 5.22
C LEU A 154 -3.53 -9.28 6.21
N GLU A 155 -2.91 -9.41 7.38
CA GLU A 155 -3.38 -10.32 8.43
C GLU A 155 -4.79 -9.99 8.89
N HIS A 156 -5.14 -8.70 9.00
CA HIS A 156 -6.50 -8.29 9.30
C HIS A 156 -7.50 -8.71 8.21
N ARG A 157 -7.11 -8.52 6.94
CA ARG A 157 -7.96 -8.72 5.77
C ARG A 157 -8.14 -10.18 5.35
N LEU A 158 -7.20 -11.04 5.70
CA LEU A 158 -7.26 -12.47 5.41
C LEU A 158 -7.98 -13.26 6.52
N ARG A 159 -8.23 -12.65 7.69
CA ARG A 159 -9.00 -13.25 8.80
C ARG A 159 -10.48 -12.85 8.81
N SER A 160 -10.84 -11.79 8.08
CA SER A 160 -12.19 -11.19 8.04
C SER A 160 -13.12 -11.85 7.05
#